data_AF-A0A920GEB6-F1
#
_entry.id   AF-A0A920GEB6-F1
#
_cell.length_a   1.000
_cell.length_b   1.000
_cell.length_c   1.000
_cell.angle_alpha   90.00
_cell.angle_beta   90.00
_cell.angle_gamma   90.00
#
_symmetry.space_group_name_H-M   'P 1'
#
loop_
_entity.id
_entity.type
_entity.pdbx_description
1 polymer ?
#
loop_
_entity_poly.entity_id
_entity_poly.type
_entity_poly.pdbx_seq_one_letter_code
_entity_poly.pdbx_strand_id
1 'polypeptide(L)'
;MRLLRAPECVNVLLADFSTMAAAGEAVRSITAAGLLPAGMEIMDNVTINAVDDFFGYDEYPRDAAAVLLIELDGQAAEVQASAEQADQLCRQAGAAPATG
;
A
#
# COMPACT_ATOMS: atom_id res chain seq x y z
N MET A 1 -22.48 -15.90 5.39
CA MET A 1 -21.02 -16.09 5.29
C MET A 1 -20.77 -17.05 4.14
N ARG A 2 -20.06 -16.63 3.09
CA ARG A 2 -19.81 -17.42 1.88
C ARG A 2 -18.32 -17.74 1.84
N LEU A 3 -17.95 -19.01 1.82
CA LEU A 3 -16.56 -19.42 1.62
C LEU A 3 -16.20 -19.18 0.15
N LEU A 4 -15.23 -18.32 -0.12
CA LEU A 4 -14.64 -18.14 -1.44
C LEU A 4 -13.45 -19.09 -1.58
N ARG A 5 -13.09 -19.42 -2.83
CA ARG A 5 -11.81 -20.11 -3.09
C ARG A 5 -10.68 -19.18 -2.67
N ALA A 6 -9.59 -19.77 -2.17
CA ALA A 6 -8.36 -19.01 -1.94
C ALA A 6 -7.88 -18.37 -3.26
N PRO A 7 -7.33 -17.15 -3.21
CA PRO A 7 -6.77 -16.51 -4.39
C PRO A 7 -5.56 -17.28 -4.92
N GLU A 8 -5.30 -17.16 -6.22
CA GLU A 8 -4.13 -17.76 -6.87
C GLU A 8 -2.84 -17.00 -6.50
N CYS A 9 -2.95 -15.68 -6.39
CA CYS A 9 -1.85 -14.77 -6.11
C CYS A 9 -2.29 -13.74 -5.07
N VAL A 10 -1.36 -13.37 -4.18
CA VAL A 10 -1.48 -12.22 -3.27
C VAL A 10 -0.20 -11.40 -3.43
N ASN A 11 -0.35 -10.08 -3.56
CA ASN A 11 0.74 -9.12 -3.65
C ASN A 11 0.47 -7.95 -2.70
N VAL A 12 1.49 -7.52 -1.95
CA VAL A 12 1.40 -6.38 -1.05
C VAL A 12 2.33 -5.28 -1.55
N LEU A 13 1.77 -4.13 -1.89
CA LEU A 13 2.53 -2.93 -2.22
C LEU A 13 2.77 -2.09 -0.96
N LEU A 14 3.96 -1.52 -0.88
CA LEU A 14 4.33 -0.51 0.11
C LEU A 14 4.54 0.83 -0.60
N ALA A 15 3.84 1.86 -0.17
CA ALA A 15 4.03 3.23 -0.65
C ALA A 15 4.23 4.18 0.54
N ASP A 16 5.35 4.89 0.57
CA ASP A 16 5.66 5.89 1.59
C ASP A 16 5.35 7.31 1.10
N PHE A 17 4.96 8.17 2.04
CA PHE A 17 4.53 9.53 1.76
C PHE A 17 5.17 10.52 2.74
N SER A 18 5.51 11.70 2.22
CA SER A 18 6.01 12.82 3.02
C SER A 18 4.93 13.52 3.85
N THR A 19 3.64 13.20 3.63
CA THR A 19 2.53 13.70 4.46
C THR A 19 1.43 12.66 4.63
N MET A 20 0.75 12.70 5.78
CA MET A 20 -0.46 11.91 6.03
C MET A 20 -1.60 12.20 5.04
N ALA A 21 -1.74 13.47 4.61
CA ALA A 21 -2.77 13.87 3.66
C ALA A 21 -2.57 13.24 2.28
N ALA A 22 -1.31 13.11 1.83
CA ALA A 22 -0.96 12.45 0.56
C ALA A 22 -1.33 10.95 0.58
N ALA A 23 -1.05 10.25 1.67
CA ALA A 23 -1.49 8.85 1.84
C ALA A 23 -3.03 8.72 1.79
N GLY A 24 -3.75 9.64 2.44
CA GLY A 24 -5.22 9.69 2.35
C GLY A 24 -5.74 9.96 0.93
N GLU A 25 -5.07 10.82 0.17
CA GLU A 25 -5.41 11.09 -1.24
C GLU A 25 -5.14 9.87 -2.13
N ALA A 26 -4.11 9.08 -1.85
CA ALA A 26 -3.86 7.81 -2.54
C ALA A 26 -5.03 6.83 -2.33
N VAL A 27 -5.46 6.63 -1.08
CA VAL A 27 -6.63 5.79 -0.75
C VAL A 27 -7.90 6.28 -1.47
N ARG A 28 -8.13 7.61 -1.47
CA ARG A 28 -9.25 8.23 -2.19
C ARG A 28 -9.17 7.94 -3.69
N SER A 29 -7.99 8.07 -4.29
CA SER A 29 -7.77 7.90 -5.72
C SER A 29 -7.94 6.43 -6.15
N ILE A 30 -7.41 5.49 -5.38
CA ILE A 30 -7.57 4.04 -5.59
C ILE A 30 -9.05 3.66 -5.60
N THR A 31 -9.78 4.04 -4.54
CA THR A 31 -11.20 3.72 -4.43
C THR A 31 -12.06 4.42 -5.50
N ALA A 32 -11.74 5.68 -5.83
CA ALA A 32 -12.43 6.43 -6.88
C ALA A 32 -12.19 5.87 -8.29
N ALA A 33 -11.04 5.24 -8.52
CA ALA A 33 -10.74 4.56 -9.79
C ALA A 33 -11.47 3.21 -9.94
N GLY A 34 -12.23 2.78 -8.93
CA GLY A 34 -12.92 1.49 -8.92
C GLY A 34 -11.98 0.31 -8.64
N LEU A 35 -10.73 0.58 -8.28
CA LEU A 35 -9.80 -0.44 -7.83
C LEU A 35 -10.16 -0.80 -6.38
N LEU A 36 -10.41 -2.08 -6.13
CA LEU A 36 -10.82 -2.61 -4.83
C LEU A 36 -9.77 -3.59 -4.31
N PRO A 37 -8.75 -3.11 -3.59
CA PRO A 37 -7.79 -3.98 -2.92
C PRO A 37 -8.46 -4.93 -1.92
N ALA A 38 -7.82 -6.07 -1.66
CA ALA A 38 -8.21 -6.97 -0.59
C ALA A 38 -8.07 -6.29 0.78
N GLY A 39 -7.06 -5.43 0.93
CA GLY A 39 -6.83 -4.61 2.11
C GLY A 39 -6.05 -3.34 1.81
N MET A 40 -6.26 -2.32 2.62
CA MET A 40 -5.43 -1.12 2.67
C MET A 40 -5.23 -0.69 4.12
N GLU A 41 -3.99 -0.39 4.50
CA GLU A 41 -3.64 0.05 5.85
C GLU A 41 -2.69 1.24 5.79
N ILE A 42 -2.99 2.30 6.55
CA ILE A 42 -2.08 3.44 6.72
C ILE A 42 -1.45 3.38 8.10
N MET A 43 -0.12 3.45 8.14
CA MET A 43 0.66 3.64 9.36
C MET A 43 1.23 5.05 9.38
N ASP A 44 1.13 5.73 10.53
CA ASP A 44 1.77 7.03 10.73
C ASP A 44 3.25 6.87 11.13
N ASN A 45 3.99 7.98 11.10
CA ASN A 45 5.41 7.99 11.46
C ASN A 45 5.71 7.40 12.87
N VAL A 46 4.80 7.61 13.84
CA VAL A 46 4.97 7.07 15.20
C VAL A 46 4.92 5.55 15.17
N THR A 47 3.95 4.99 14.44
CA THR A 47 3.78 3.55 14.27
C THR A 47 4.95 2.95 13.49
N ILE A 48 5.37 3.58 12.39
CA ILE A 48 6.54 3.18 11.58
C ILE A 48 7.76 2.99 12.48
N ASN A 49 8.12 4.03 13.23
CA ASN A 49 9.30 3.99 14.10
C ASN A 49 9.16 2.98 15.24
N ALA A 50 7.98 2.84 15.82
CA ALA A 50 7.74 1.86 16.88
C ALA A 50 7.89 0.41 16.38
N VAL A 51 7.44 0.12 15.16
CA VAL A 51 7.58 -1.20 14.53
C VAL A 51 9.05 -1.50 14.23
N ASP A 52 9.77 -0.58 13.57
CA ASP A 52 11.19 -0.76 13.27
C ASP A 52 12.05 -0.91 14.53
N ASP A 53 11.81 -0.08 15.56
CA ASP A 53 12.53 -0.18 16.83
C ASP A 53 12.25 -1.49 17.58
N PHE A 54 11.04 -2.05 17.45
CA PHE A 54 10.67 -3.30 18.10
C PHE A 54 11.28 -4.52 17.40
N PHE A 55 11.20 -4.58 16.07
CA PHE A 55 11.68 -5.73 15.32
C PHE A 55 13.16 -5.64 14.95
N GLY A 56 13.75 -4.44 14.96
CA GLY A 56 15.15 -4.21 14.59
C GLY A 56 15.42 -4.35 13.09
N TYR A 57 14.40 -4.14 12.26
CA TYR A 57 14.51 -4.11 10.80
C TYR A 57 14.24 -2.69 10.31
N ASP A 58 15.04 -2.21 9.35
CA ASP A 58 14.78 -0.96 8.63
C ASP A 58 13.88 -1.24 7.41
N GLU A 59 12.70 -1.83 7.65
CA GLU A 59 11.76 -2.21 6.58
C GLU A 59 10.99 -0.98 6.07
N TYR A 60 10.64 -0.06 6.97
CA TYR A 60 9.89 1.14 6.63
C TYR A 60 10.79 2.38 6.62
N PRO A 61 10.56 3.35 5.72
CA PRO A 61 11.33 4.59 5.75
C PRO A 61 11.02 5.39 7.01
N ARG A 62 11.98 5.49 7.94
CA ARG A 62 11.79 6.14 9.25
C ARG A 62 11.43 7.63 9.19
N ASP A 63 11.75 8.29 8.08
CA ASP A 63 11.43 9.69 7.80
C ASP A 63 10.11 9.89 7.04
N ALA A 64 9.44 8.81 6.62
CA ALA A 64 8.12 8.90 6.02
C ALA A 64 7.09 9.39 7.06
N ALA A 65 6.26 10.35 6.66
CA ALA A 65 5.16 10.78 7.51
C ALA A 65 4.04 9.73 7.58
N ALA A 66 3.90 8.93 6.52
CA ALA A 66 2.96 7.83 6.43
C ALA A 66 3.46 6.74 5.48
N VAL A 67 3.09 5.49 5.76
CA VAL A 67 3.21 4.35 4.84
C VAL A 67 1.82 3.79 4.59
N LEU A 68 1.49 3.51 3.33
CA LEU A 68 0.29 2.82 2.88
C LEU A 68 0.68 1.43 2.40
N LEU A 69 0.12 0.40 3.03
CA LEU A 69 0.15 -0.98 2.57
C LEU A 69 -1.11 -1.26 1.75
N ILE A 70 -0.95 -1.90 0.59
CA ILE A 70 -2.06 -2.25 -0.31
C ILE A 70 -1.95 -3.73 -0.65
N GLU A 71 -2.89 -4.54 -0.16
CA GLU A 71 -2.97 -5.96 -0.47
C GLU A 71 -3.90 -6.19 -1.67
N LEU A 72 -3.39 -6.89 -2.67
CA LEU A 72 -4.09 -7.26 -3.90
C LEU A 72 -4.12 -8.77 -4.00
N ASP A 73 -5.28 -9.35 -4.28
CA ASP A 73 -5.45 -10.78 -4.45
C ASP A 73 -6.27 -11.12 -5.70
N GLY A 74 -6.12 -12.33 -6.21
CA GLY A 74 -6.85 -12.79 -7.41
C GLY A 74 -6.01 -13.69 -8.31
N GLN A 75 -6.29 -13.64 -9.61
CA GLN A 75 -5.44 -14.28 -10.62
C GLN A 75 -4.16 -13.48 -10.83
N ALA A 76 -3.04 -14.15 -11.11
CA ALA A 76 -1.74 -13.48 -11.21
C ALA A 76 -1.71 -12.28 -12.18
N ALA A 77 -2.37 -12.40 -13.34
CA ALA A 77 -2.44 -11.32 -14.32
C ALA A 77 -3.30 -10.12 -13.84
N GLU A 78 -4.37 -10.39 -13.10
CA GLU A 78 -5.24 -9.34 -12.54
C GLU A 78 -4.54 -8.61 -11.40
N VAL A 79 -3.83 -9.34 -10.54
CA VAL A 79 -3.02 -8.78 -9.45
C VAL A 79 -1.91 -7.90 -10.02
N GLN A 80 -1.22 -8.34 -11.09
CA GLN A 80 -0.17 -7.54 -11.73
C GLN A 80 -0.72 -6.23 -12.30
N ALA A 81 -1.82 -6.29 -13.07
CA ALA A 81 -2.44 -5.08 -13.63
C ALA A 81 -2.95 -4.13 -12.53
N SER A 82 -3.53 -4.68 -11.47
CA SER A 82 -3.99 -3.91 -10.30
C SER A 82 -2.83 -3.26 -9.55
N ALA A 83 -1.70 -3.96 -9.44
CA ALA A 83 -0.51 -3.44 -8.77
C ALA A 83 0.10 -2.27 -9.54
N GLU A 84 0.19 -2.37 -10.86
CA GLU A 84 0.66 -1.27 -11.72
C GLU A 84 -0.26 -0.04 -11.63
N GLN A 85 -1.58 -0.25 -11.62
CA GLN A 85 -2.54 0.83 -11.45
C GLN A 85 -2.45 1.47 -10.06
N ALA A 86 -2.34 0.67 -8.99
CA ALA A 86 -2.19 1.17 -7.62
C ALA A 86 -0.90 1.99 -7.45
N ASP A 87 0.24 1.49 -7.92
CA ASP A 87 1.52 2.21 -7.91
C ASP A 87 1.41 3.55 -8.64
N GLN A 88 0.78 3.58 -9.83
CA GLN A 88 0.57 4.82 -10.57
C GLN A 88 -0.28 5.84 -9.78
N LEU A 89 -1.36 5.40 -9.14
CA LEU A 89 -2.23 6.26 -8.34
C LEU A 89 -1.52 6.78 -7.09
N CYS A 90 -0.74 5.93 -6.41
CA CYS A 90 0.09 6.33 -5.28
C CYS A 90 1.11 7.41 -5.68
N ARG A 91 1.82 7.22 -6.80
CA ARG A 91 2.77 8.23 -7.32
C ARG A 91 2.10 9.54 -7.67
N GLN A 92 0.91 9.51 -8.27
CA GLN A 92 0.13 10.71 -8.55
C GLN A 92 -0.30 11.46 -7.28
N ALA A 93 -0.56 10.72 -6.20
CA ALA A 93 -0.85 11.28 -4.88
C ALA A 93 0.40 11.74 -4.11
N GLY A 94 1.61 11.52 -4.65
CA GLY A 94 2.87 11.99 -4.07
C GLY A 94 3.66 10.94 -3.28
N ALA A 95 3.43 9.65 -3.53
CA ALA A 95 4.30 8.59 -3.01
C ALA A 95 5.73 8.74 -3.53
N ALA A 96 6.72 8.37 -2.72
CA ALA A 96 8.10 8.31 -3.17
C ALA A 96 8.28 7.25 -4.26
N PRO A 97 9.32 7.38 -5.12
CA PRO A 97 9.65 6.33 -6.08
C PRO A 97 9.98 5.03 -5.34
N ALA A 98 9.38 3.92 -5.75
CA ALA A 98 9.75 2.60 -5.24
C ALA A 98 11.27 2.41 -5.40
N THR A 99 11.96 2.28 -4.28
CA THR A 99 13.39 1.96 -4.29
C THR A 99 13.47 0.44 -4.44
N GLY A 100 13.94 -0.01 -5.61
CA GLY A 100 14.03 -1.44 -5.94
C GLY A 100 15.14 -2.19 -5.21
#